data_AF-A0A813KF47-F1
#
_entry.id   AF-A0A813KF47-F1
#
_cell.length_a   1.000
_cell.length_b   1.000
_cell.length_c   1.000
_cell.angle_alpha   90.00
_cell.angle_beta   90.00
_cell.angle_gamma   90.00
#
_symmetry.space_group_name_H-M   'P 1'
#
loop_
_entity.id
_entity.type
_entity.pdbx_description
1 polymer ?
#
loop_
_entity_poly.entity_id
_entity_poly.type
_entity_poly.pdbx_seq_one_letter_code
_entity_poly.pdbx_strand_id
1 'polypeptide(L)'
;MPLEKRWRPVVAPPSNEEATVGDWKSHPRLQKHVQRFLDSPDPGKVLSRYSTQTQNLNPEKLLRIAVNVGAWVALLPLEQAAALPPSEEEDGSRPSPVQLLAQILLLRGRAKISDWLQGVLHLVALRLQDVRRDLQGQVARPWMELKRSMPKAIWRELRSQRPSIPTCGKFEEQQEPADRVPCLKRKPPPEQTEPDGPRAAAEAESDMVQQSGGLAFEVALASDFHLEISKLSEEKAVRRFHRDGTAFSNCNLEERTLHVDSLEERLVKGVSSESWDQVCSLVREAAAALAAPRQKAASNEAAAPMPKDAQERLQANLQGRLRKLICKGLGYLDLSDAGTVSQLEPALSVMKLLIERFKIQGQLELARAAKQWLRLQGILSAEATTQAEAKLESCRSEGQNYLTGEDRGSSKGGVYSPNVKIKSNPLVRNTGQDIIVNCSKCGLELRSSWVFEHRGKVTTLVPANGHLTCGGKYVHTDAKISVGLDFVSNMNMCIHGGLAKQCVKCGGSQICAHKKRFGCCPPCHAERRKARSDANRERRDPTQ
;
A
#
# COMPACT_ATOMS: atom_id res chain seq x y z
N MET A 1 -10.43 -30.81 28.03
CA MET A 1 -8.99 -30.47 28.14
C MET A 1 -8.64 -29.41 27.09
N PRO A 2 -8.18 -28.21 27.47
CA PRO A 2 -7.93 -27.14 26.51
C PRO A 2 -6.55 -27.31 25.86
N LEU A 3 -6.53 -27.36 24.53
CA LEU A 3 -5.34 -27.39 23.69
C LEU A 3 -4.65 -26.02 23.68
N GLU A 4 -3.97 -25.66 24.77
CA GLU A 4 -2.85 -24.71 24.69
C GLU A 4 -1.65 -25.42 24.05
N LYS A 5 -1.71 -25.64 22.73
CA LYS A 5 -0.52 -26.00 21.96
C LYS A 5 0.37 -24.76 21.88
N ARG A 6 1.26 -24.62 22.87
CA ARG A 6 2.49 -23.81 22.77
C ARG A 6 3.12 -24.10 21.41
N TRP A 7 3.20 -23.05 20.58
CA TRP A 7 4.00 -23.07 19.37
C TRP A 7 5.44 -23.40 19.78
N ARG A 8 5.94 -24.58 19.38
CA ARG A 8 7.35 -24.92 19.52
C ARG A 8 8.19 -23.88 18.77
N PRO A 9 9.42 -23.58 19.20
CA PRO A 9 10.30 -22.64 18.52
C PRO A 9 10.32 -22.97 17.02
N VAL A 10 9.98 -21.95 16.22
CA VAL A 10 9.92 -22.04 14.77
C VAL A 10 11.34 -22.33 14.31
N VAL A 11 11.59 -23.53 13.78
CA VAL A 11 12.85 -23.83 13.08
C VAL A 11 13.03 -22.72 12.04
N ALA A 12 14.15 -21.98 12.12
CA ALA A 12 14.47 -20.91 11.20
C ALA A 12 14.51 -21.45 9.77
N PRO A 13 14.19 -20.65 8.74
CA PRO A 13 14.48 -21.08 7.37
C PRO A 13 15.98 -21.37 7.26
N PRO A 14 16.40 -22.38 6.49
CA PRO A 14 17.79 -22.54 6.10
C PRO A 14 18.33 -21.19 5.59
N SER A 15 19.51 -20.76 6.04
CA SER A 15 20.13 -19.52 5.56
C SER A 15 20.32 -19.60 4.04
N ASN A 16 19.85 -18.58 3.32
CA ASN A 16 19.87 -18.59 1.85
C ASN A 16 21.28 -18.73 1.24
N GLU A 17 22.35 -18.41 1.99
CA GLU A 17 23.72 -18.44 1.49
C GLU A 17 24.34 -19.85 1.45
N GLU A 18 23.86 -20.78 2.27
CA GLU A 18 24.46 -22.13 2.41
C GLU A 18 23.45 -23.28 2.20
N ALA A 19 22.15 -22.98 2.17
CA ALA A 19 21.13 -24.00 2.06
C ALA A 19 21.08 -24.63 0.66
N THR A 20 21.36 -25.93 0.60
CA THR A 20 21.23 -26.69 -0.64
C THR A 20 19.75 -26.97 -0.97
N VAL A 21 19.47 -27.30 -2.23
CA VAL A 21 18.15 -27.78 -2.66
C VAL A 21 17.70 -29.00 -1.85
N GLY A 22 18.67 -29.85 -1.45
CA GLY A 22 18.43 -31.02 -0.60
C GLY A 22 17.93 -30.65 0.80
N ASP A 23 18.47 -29.60 1.40
CA ASP A 23 18.07 -29.12 2.74
C ASP A 23 16.63 -28.63 2.73
N TRP A 24 16.25 -27.88 1.71
CA TRP A 24 14.89 -27.40 1.55
C TRP A 24 13.91 -28.55 1.26
N LYS A 25 14.27 -29.52 0.40
CA LYS A 25 13.44 -30.70 0.13
C LYS A 25 13.23 -31.56 1.38
N SER A 26 14.27 -31.76 2.19
CA SER A 26 14.21 -32.57 3.41
C SER A 26 13.71 -31.81 4.64
N HIS A 27 13.49 -30.50 4.52
CA HIS A 27 13.15 -29.65 5.66
C HIS A 27 11.89 -30.16 6.41
N PRO A 28 11.96 -30.48 7.71
CA PRO A 28 10.86 -31.13 8.45
C PRO A 28 9.53 -30.37 8.40
N ARG A 29 9.60 -29.04 8.38
CA ARG A 29 8.42 -28.17 8.25
C ARG A 29 7.70 -28.34 6.92
N LEU A 30 8.42 -28.36 5.79
CA LEU A 30 7.81 -28.48 4.47
C LEU A 30 7.25 -29.89 4.29
N GLN A 31 8.02 -30.91 4.68
CA GLN A 31 7.58 -32.31 4.70
C GLN A 31 6.30 -32.49 5.51
N LYS A 32 6.22 -31.89 6.71
CA LYS A 32 5.00 -31.92 7.52
C LYS A 32 3.79 -31.25 6.84
N HIS A 33 3.99 -30.19 6.06
CA HIS A 33 2.91 -29.55 5.32
C HIS A 33 2.39 -30.41 4.17
N VAL A 34 3.30 -31.10 3.47
CA VAL A 34 2.98 -32.05 2.40
C VAL A 34 2.28 -33.28 2.98
N GLN A 35 2.84 -33.88 4.03
CA GLN A 35 2.26 -35.07 4.67
C GLN A 35 0.84 -34.78 5.18
N ARG A 36 0.61 -33.64 5.84
CA ARG A 36 -0.74 -33.24 6.28
C ARG A 36 -1.73 -33.04 5.14
N PHE A 37 -1.24 -32.68 3.96
CA PHE A 37 -2.09 -32.55 2.78
C PHE A 37 -2.44 -33.92 2.21
N LEU A 38 -1.47 -34.83 2.14
CA LEU A 38 -1.64 -36.23 1.73
C LEU A 38 -2.52 -37.04 2.70
N ASP A 39 -2.37 -36.82 4.01
CA ASP A 39 -3.16 -37.45 5.06
C ASP A 39 -4.60 -36.89 5.14
N SER A 40 -4.90 -35.82 4.40
CA SER A 40 -6.24 -35.25 4.41
C SER A 40 -7.20 -36.22 3.71
N PRO A 41 -8.35 -36.57 4.33
CA PRO A 41 -9.32 -37.46 3.70
C PRO A 41 -9.92 -36.86 2.42
N ASP A 42 -9.90 -35.53 2.32
CA ASP A 42 -10.30 -34.80 1.11
C ASP A 42 -9.31 -33.64 0.87
N PRO A 43 -8.27 -33.85 0.05
CA PRO A 43 -7.33 -32.79 -0.34
C PRO A 43 -8.01 -31.65 -1.12
N GLY A 44 -9.10 -31.95 -1.84
CA GLY A 44 -9.90 -30.97 -2.58
C GLY A 44 -10.56 -29.94 -1.64
N LYS A 45 -11.18 -30.39 -0.55
CA LYS A 45 -11.73 -29.49 0.49
C LYS A 45 -10.65 -28.60 1.12
N VAL A 46 -9.43 -29.12 1.28
CA VAL A 46 -8.31 -28.30 1.74
C VAL A 46 -8.02 -27.19 0.73
N LEU A 47 -7.88 -27.53 -0.56
CA LEU A 47 -7.62 -26.55 -1.62
C LEU A 47 -8.74 -25.50 -1.73
N SER A 48 -10.01 -25.92 -1.71
CA SER A 48 -11.16 -25.00 -1.73
C SER A 48 -11.12 -24.04 -0.54
N ARG A 49 -10.85 -24.54 0.67
CA ARG A 49 -10.72 -23.69 1.87
C ARG A 49 -9.62 -22.64 1.69
N TYR A 50 -8.45 -23.03 1.19
CA TYR A 50 -7.36 -22.08 0.94
C TYR A 50 -7.74 -21.08 -0.16
N SER A 51 -8.40 -21.51 -1.24
CA SER A 51 -8.87 -20.63 -2.32
C SER A 51 -9.85 -19.57 -1.80
N THR A 52 -10.90 -19.97 -1.08
CA THR A 52 -11.88 -19.04 -0.48
C THR A 52 -11.20 -18.08 0.48
N GLN A 53 -10.27 -18.56 1.31
CA GLN A 53 -9.53 -17.70 2.22
C GLN A 53 -8.72 -16.64 1.47
N THR A 54 -8.05 -16.97 0.36
CA THR A 54 -7.15 -16.04 -0.33
C THR A 54 -7.81 -14.76 -0.85
N GLN A 55 -9.13 -14.74 -1.04
CA GLN A 55 -9.85 -13.58 -1.58
C GLN A 55 -9.91 -12.37 -0.63
N ASN A 56 -9.83 -12.59 0.70
CA ASN A 56 -10.06 -11.55 1.70
C ASN A 56 -8.94 -11.43 2.75
N LEU A 57 -7.77 -11.99 2.47
CA LEU A 57 -6.69 -12.03 3.45
C LEU A 57 -5.79 -10.81 3.42
N ASN A 58 -5.27 -10.47 4.61
CA ASN A 58 -4.16 -9.55 4.72
C ASN A 58 -2.89 -10.15 4.07
N PRO A 59 -1.93 -9.30 3.64
CA PRO A 59 -0.74 -9.77 2.93
C PRO A 59 0.07 -10.82 3.70
N GLU A 60 0.18 -10.71 5.03
CA GLU A 60 0.95 -11.64 5.86
C GLU A 60 0.37 -13.06 5.85
N LYS A 61 -0.96 -13.19 5.99
CA LYS A 61 -1.64 -14.49 5.92
C LYS A 61 -1.56 -15.06 4.51
N LEU A 62 -1.66 -14.23 3.47
CA LEU A 62 -1.51 -14.65 2.08
C LEU A 62 -0.12 -15.25 1.82
N LEU A 63 0.95 -14.62 2.31
CA LEU A 63 2.32 -15.14 2.21
C LEU A 63 2.47 -16.49 2.92
N ARG A 64 1.86 -16.65 4.10
CA ARG A 64 1.88 -17.93 4.82
C ARG A 64 1.16 -19.05 4.07
N ILE A 65 0.03 -18.73 3.44
CA ILE A 65 -0.67 -19.66 2.56
C ILE A 65 0.20 -20.02 1.36
N ALA A 66 0.84 -19.04 0.73
CA ALA A 66 1.75 -19.26 -0.40
C ALA A 66 2.90 -20.22 -0.05
N VAL A 67 3.46 -20.14 1.16
CA VAL A 67 4.49 -21.09 1.62
C VAL A 67 3.95 -22.51 1.71
N ASN A 68 2.75 -22.70 2.25
CA ASN A 68 2.15 -24.03 2.39
C ASN A 68 1.85 -24.65 1.01
N VAL A 69 1.16 -23.90 0.15
CA VAL A 69 0.78 -24.38 -1.20
C VAL A 69 2.03 -24.55 -2.06
N GLY A 70 3.00 -23.64 -1.94
CA GLY A 70 4.31 -23.75 -2.58
C GLY A 70 5.06 -25.03 -2.20
N ALA A 71 4.98 -25.45 -0.93
CA ALA A 71 5.57 -26.71 -0.49
C ALA A 71 4.92 -27.93 -1.18
N TRP A 72 3.59 -27.92 -1.35
CA TRP A 72 2.88 -28.98 -2.06
C TRP A 72 3.31 -29.05 -3.53
N VAL A 73 3.32 -27.91 -4.21
CA VAL A 73 3.76 -27.81 -5.62
C VAL A 73 5.22 -28.24 -5.78
N ALA A 74 6.08 -27.88 -4.83
CA ALA A 74 7.49 -28.23 -4.87
C ALA A 74 7.76 -29.72 -4.64
N LEU A 75 6.98 -30.40 -3.79
CA LEU A 75 7.36 -31.70 -3.22
C LEU A 75 6.42 -32.88 -3.56
N LEU A 76 5.17 -32.66 -3.98
CA LEU A 76 4.28 -33.74 -4.42
C LEU A 76 4.77 -34.40 -5.73
N PRO A 77 4.28 -35.57 -6.16
CA PRO A 77 4.44 -36.05 -7.54
C PRO A 77 3.87 -35.06 -8.58
N LEU A 78 4.37 -35.08 -9.82
CA LEU A 78 4.05 -34.05 -10.82
C LEU A 78 2.58 -34.07 -11.23
N GLU A 79 2.06 -35.27 -11.36
CA GLU A 79 0.69 -35.58 -11.69
C GLU A 79 -0.22 -35.09 -10.57
N GLN A 80 0.13 -35.38 -9.30
CA GLN A 80 -0.67 -34.97 -8.14
C GLN A 80 -0.68 -33.46 -7.90
N ALA A 81 0.42 -32.76 -8.17
CA ALA A 81 0.50 -31.32 -8.00
C ALA A 81 -0.40 -30.55 -9.00
N ALA A 82 -0.64 -31.13 -10.17
CA ALA A 82 -1.37 -30.48 -11.25
C ALA A 82 -2.74 -31.09 -11.54
N ALA A 83 -3.02 -32.31 -11.08
CA ALA A 83 -4.31 -32.95 -11.18
C ALA A 83 -5.38 -32.16 -10.41
N LEU A 84 -6.56 -32.05 -11.02
CA LEU A 84 -7.75 -31.64 -10.31
C LEU A 84 -8.17 -32.81 -9.41
N PRO A 85 -8.42 -32.59 -8.12
CA PRO A 85 -8.93 -33.64 -7.26
C PRO A 85 -10.29 -34.10 -7.82
N PRO A 86 -10.56 -35.42 -7.87
CA PRO A 86 -11.85 -35.93 -8.31
C PRO A 86 -12.94 -35.30 -7.42
N SER A 87 -13.93 -34.68 -8.04
CA SER A 87 -15.07 -34.04 -7.38
C SER A 87 -16.33 -34.74 -7.84
N GLU A 88 -17.06 -35.35 -6.90
CA GLU A 88 -18.42 -35.85 -7.15
C GLU A 88 -19.45 -34.72 -7.20
N GLU A 89 -19.08 -33.51 -6.73
CA GLU A 89 -19.93 -32.33 -6.78
C GLU A 89 -19.74 -31.62 -8.14
N GLU A 90 -20.82 -31.54 -8.93
CA GLU A 90 -20.82 -31.10 -10.34
C GLU A 90 -20.54 -29.60 -10.55
N ASP A 91 -20.57 -28.76 -9.52
CA ASP A 91 -20.80 -27.31 -9.73
C ASP A 91 -19.63 -26.37 -9.39
N GLY A 92 -18.39 -26.87 -9.33
CA GLY A 92 -17.24 -25.99 -9.12
C GLY A 92 -15.89 -26.62 -9.41
N SER A 93 -15.17 -26.07 -10.39
CA SER A 93 -13.78 -26.45 -10.68
C SER A 93 -12.88 -26.13 -9.48
N ARG A 94 -12.54 -27.16 -8.70
CA ARG A 94 -11.64 -27.07 -7.55
C ARG A 94 -10.21 -26.85 -8.06
N PRO A 95 -9.48 -25.79 -7.65
CA PRO A 95 -8.15 -25.54 -8.20
C PRO A 95 -7.16 -26.61 -7.76
N SER A 96 -6.29 -27.06 -8.66
CA SER A 96 -5.12 -27.88 -8.29
C SER A 96 -4.13 -27.08 -7.46
N PRO A 97 -3.20 -27.72 -6.70
CA PRO A 97 -2.15 -27.01 -5.97
C PRO A 97 -1.37 -26.00 -6.83
N VAL A 98 -1.06 -26.35 -8.08
CA VAL A 98 -0.37 -25.47 -9.04
C VAL A 98 -1.22 -24.24 -9.40
N GLN A 99 -2.51 -24.44 -9.71
CA GLN A 99 -3.42 -23.34 -10.03
C GLN A 99 -3.61 -22.40 -8.83
N LEU A 100 -3.82 -22.97 -7.65
CA LEU A 100 -3.98 -22.20 -6.41
C LEU A 100 -2.72 -21.37 -6.12
N LEU A 101 -1.52 -21.93 -6.27
CA LEU A 101 -0.29 -21.18 -6.08
C LEU A 101 -0.15 -20.04 -7.09
N ALA A 102 -0.47 -20.28 -8.37
CA ALA A 102 -0.46 -19.24 -9.40
C ALA A 102 -1.40 -18.08 -9.01
N GLN A 103 -2.63 -18.41 -8.62
CA GLN A 103 -3.63 -17.44 -8.14
C GLN A 103 -3.11 -16.63 -6.94
N ILE A 104 -2.53 -17.29 -5.93
CA ILE A 104 -1.99 -16.62 -4.74
C ILE A 104 -0.85 -15.68 -5.11
N LEU A 105 0.05 -16.08 -6.03
CA LEU A 105 1.17 -15.25 -6.45
C LEU A 105 0.72 -14.02 -7.24
N LEU A 106 -0.35 -14.13 -8.02
CA LEU A 106 -0.99 -12.98 -8.69
C LEU A 106 -1.60 -12.02 -7.66
N LEU A 107 -2.37 -12.54 -6.69
CA LEU A 107 -2.98 -11.74 -5.62
C LEU A 107 -1.95 -11.05 -4.71
N ARG A 108 -0.75 -11.63 -4.56
CA ARG A 108 0.33 -11.06 -3.74
C ARG A 108 0.78 -9.67 -4.22
N GLY A 109 0.71 -9.42 -5.53
CA GLY A 109 1.24 -8.19 -6.13
C GLY A 109 2.74 -8.01 -5.84
N ARG A 110 3.16 -6.83 -5.37
CA ARG A 110 4.57 -6.48 -5.12
C ARG A 110 5.02 -6.64 -3.66
N ALA A 111 4.23 -7.28 -2.80
CA ALA A 111 4.61 -7.45 -1.40
C ALA A 111 5.96 -8.17 -1.24
N LYS A 112 6.76 -7.72 -0.27
CA LYS A 112 8.07 -8.30 0.04
C LYS A 112 7.93 -9.80 0.33
N ILE A 113 8.73 -10.59 -0.36
CA ILE A 113 8.76 -12.05 -0.21
C ILE A 113 9.53 -12.36 1.07
N SER A 114 8.94 -13.14 1.97
CA SER A 114 9.64 -13.65 3.15
C SER A 114 10.68 -14.71 2.75
N ASP A 115 11.75 -14.88 3.53
CA ASP A 115 12.81 -15.87 3.26
C ASP A 115 12.26 -17.29 3.07
N TRP A 116 11.27 -17.68 3.86
CA TRP A 116 10.54 -18.94 3.71
C TRP A 116 9.88 -19.11 2.34
N LEU A 117 9.20 -18.07 1.87
CA LEU A 117 8.55 -18.10 0.57
C LEU A 117 9.59 -18.06 -0.55
N GLN A 118 10.67 -17.30 -0.39
CA GLN A 118 11.76 -17.27 -1.36
C GLN A 118 12.37 -18.66 -1.55
N GLY A 119 12.75 -19.37 -0.48
CA GLY A 119 13.29 -20.72 -0.56
C GLY A 119 12.33 -21.73 -1.20
N VAL A 120 11.05 -21.70 -0.81
CA VAL A 120 10.02 -22.56 -1.41
C VAL A 120 9.82 -22.25 -2.91
N LEU A 121 9.79 -20.97 -3.29
CA LEU A 121 9.66 -20.58 -4.69
C LEU A 121 10.89 -20.96 -5.52
N HIS A 122 12.08 -21.05 -4.94
CA HIS A 122 13.25 -21.62 -5.63
C HIS A 122 13.06 -23.10 -5.96
N LEU A 123 12.53 -23.90 -5.03
CA LEU A 123 12.18 -25.30 -5.31
C LEU A 123 11.14 -25.43 -6.43
N VAL A 124 10.12 -24.57 -6.41
CA VAL A 124 9.09 -24.53 -7.46
C VAL A 124 9.70 -24.12 -8.80
N ALA A 125 10.62 -23.16 -8.82
CA ALA A 125 11.28 -22.69 -10.04
C ALA A 125 12.18 -23.77 -10.66
N LEU A 126 12.94 -24.51 -9.84
CA LEU A 126 13.73 -25.66 -10.28
C LEU A 126 12.82 -26.72 -10.91
N ARG A 127 11.73 -27.05 -10.23
CA ARG A 127 10.75 -28.02 -10.73
C ARG A 127 10.12 -27.58 -12.06
N LEU A 128 9.81 -26.29 -12.22
CA LEU A 128 9.30 -25.73 -13.47
C LEU A 128 10.31 -25.84 -14.64
N GLN A 129 11.62 -25.97 -14.37
CA GLN A 129 12.61 -26.23 -15.41
C GLN A 129 12.56 -27.68 -15.89
N ASP A 130 12.36 -28.62 -14.97
CA ASP A 130 12.24 -30.06 -15.27
C ASP A 130 10.97 -30.33 -16.07
N VAL A 131 9.86 -29.76 -15.62
CA VAL A 131 8.53 -29.84 -16.24
C VAL A 131 8.49 -29.43 -17.71
N ARG A 132 9.35 -28.48 -18.11
CA ARG A 132 9.39 -27.96 -19.49
C ARG A 132 9.77 -29.04 -20.51
N ARG A 133 10.44 -30.13 -20.09
CA ARG A 133 10.91 -31.17 -20.99
C ARG A 133 9.84 -32.22 -21.28
N ASP A 134 8.95 -32.48 -20.32
CA ASP A 134 8.18 -33.72 -20.31
C ASP A 134 6.65 -33.53 -20.39
N LEU A 135 6.12 -32.30 -20.23
CA LEU A 135 4.67 -32.10 -20.20
C LEU A 135 4.05 -31.80 -21.57
N GLN A 136 3.15 -32.68 -22.01
CA GLN A 136 2.14 -32.45 -23.03
C GLN A 136 0.72 -32.58 -22.42
N GLY A 137 -0.29 -32.00 -23.07
CA GLY A 137 -1.70 -32.17 -22.70
C GLY A 137 -2.24 -31.20 -21.62
N GLN A 138 -3.37 -31.57 -21.00
CA GLN A 138 -4.14 -30.70 -20.09
C GLN A 138 -3.38 -30.24 -18.85
N VAL A 139 -2.37 -31.02 -18.42
CA VAL A 139 -1.53 -30.73 -17.26
C VAL A 139 -0.59 -29.54 -17.52
N ALA A 140 -0.21 -29.27 -18.77
CA ALA A 140 0.75 -28.23 -19.11
C ALA A 140 0.24 -26.80 -18.81
N ARG A 141 -1.08 -26.57 -18.95
CA ARG A 141 -1.68 -25.23 -18.81
C ARG A 141 -1.49 -24.65 -17.39
N PRO A 142 -1.85 -25.35 -16.29
CA PRO A 142 -1.55 -24.90 -14.93
C PRO A 142 -0.08 -24.53 -14.67
N TRP A 143 0.86 -25.34 -15.16
CA TRP A 143 2.29 -25.08 -14.95
C TRP A 143 2.78 -23.84 -15.70
N MET A 144 2.26 -23.60 -16.91
CA MET A 144 2.56 -22.39 -17.68
C MET A 144 2.01 -21.13 -17.00
N GLU A 145 0.81 -21.21 -16.43
CA GLU A 145 0.22 -20.12 -15.66
C GLU A 145 1.02 -19.82 -14.38
N LEU A 146 1.43 -20.86 -13.65
CA LEU A 146 2.31 -20.71 -12.50
C LEU A 146 3.64 -20.06 -12.91
N LYS A 147 4.27 -20.53 -14.00
CA LYS A 147 5.51 -19.95 -14.52
C LYS A 147 5.40 -18.46 -14.82
N ARG A 148 4.28 -18.02 -15.42
CA ARG A 148 4.00 -16.60 -15.69
C ARG A 148 3.81 -15.79 -14.41
N SER A 149 3.28 -16.41 -13.36
CA SER A 149 3.00 -15.78 -12.06
C SER A 149 4.22 -15.70 -11.13
N MET A 150 5.32 -16.41 -11.47
CA MET A 150 6.53 -16.45 -10.65
C MET A 150 7.28 -15.10 -10.65
N PRO A 151 7.79 -14.63 -9.48
CA PRO A 151 8.55 -13.39 -9.41
C PRO A 151 9.83 -13.44 -10.24
N LYS A 152 10.07 -12.39 -11.05
CA LYS A 152 11.28 -12.26 -11.88
C LYS A 152 12.59 -12.32 -11.07
N ALA A 153 12.56 -11.93 -9.79
CA ALA A 153 13.72 -12.02 -8.90
C ALA A 153 14.19 -13.47 -8.71
N ILE A 154 13.26 -14.40 -8.46
CA ILE A 154 13.55 -15.84 -8.31
C ILE A 154 14.18 -16.40 -9.59
N TRP A 155 13.66 -16.02 -10.76
CA TRP A 155 14.24 -16.44 -12.04
C TRP A 155 15.62 -15.83 -12.34
N ARG A 156 15.93 -14.64 -11.82
CA ARG A 156 17.27 -14.04 -11.96
C ARG A 156 18.27 -14.76 -11.07
N GLU A 157 17.91 -14.98 -9.81
CA GLU A 157 18.72 -15.67 -8.82
C GLU A 157 19.03 -17.11 -9.26
N LEU A 158 18.03 -17.84 -9.75
CA LEU A 158 18.23 -19.19 -10.28
C LEU A 158 19.15 -19.23 -11.52
N ARG A 159 19.16 -18.16 -12.32
CA ARG A 159 20.05 -18.05 -13.47
C ARG A 159 21.48 -17.70 -13.07
N SER A 160 21.67 -16.88 -12.02
CA SER A 160 23.00 -16.56 -11.50
C SER A 160 23.68 -17.73 -10.80
N GLN A 161 22.91 -18.66 -10.22
CA GLN A 161 23.45 -19.85 -9.55
C GLN A 161 23.89 -20.96 -10.52
N ARG A 162 23.53 -20.88 -11.81
CA ARG A 162 24.02 -21.87 -12.78
C ARG A 162 25.49 -21.57 -13.06
N PRO A 163 26.42 -22.51 -12.82
CA PRO A 163 27.79 -22.34 -13.26
C PRO A 163 27.75 -22.09 -14.76
N SER A 164 28.41 -21.02 -15.21
CA SER A 164 28.65 -20.79 -16.63
C SER A 164 29.26 -22.08 -17.18
N ILE A 165 28.52 -22.77 -18.05
CA ILE A 165 29.05 -23.94 -18.76
C ILE A 165 30.37 -23.45 -19.36
N PRO A 166 31.52 -24.05 -19.00
CA PRO A 166 32.78 -23.70 -19.62
C PRO A 166 32.53 -23.81 -21.12
N THR A 167 32.60 -22.68 -21.82
CA THR A 167 32.55 -22.67 -23.29
C THR A 167 33.62 -23.65 -23.72
N CYS A 168 33.20 -24.81 -24.21
CA CYS A 168 34.09 -25.88 -24.63
C CYS A 168 35.11 -25.28 -25.59
N GLY A 169 36.38 -25.58 -25.34
CA GLY A 169 37.51 -25.01 -26.04
C GLY A 169 37.31 -25.05 -27.55
N LYS A 170 37.82 -23.99 -28.19
CA LYS A 170 38.00 -23.85 -29.64
C LYS A 170 38.24 -25.22 -30.28
N PHE A 171 37.25 -25.72 -31.01
CA PHE A 171 37.52 -26.71 -32.03
C PHE A 171 38.34 -25.99 -33.09
N GLU A 172 39.56 -26.45 -33.30
CA GLU A 172 40.43 -26.05 -34.40
C GLU A 172 39.69 -26.28 -35.72
N GLU A 173 39.40 -25.17 -36.39
CA GLU A 173 38.91 -25.10 -37.75
C GLU A 173 40.12 -25.23 -38.68
N GLN A 174 40.36 -26.45 -39.17
CA GLN A 174 41.31 -26.72 -40.26
C GLN A 174 40.56 -26.67 -41.61
N GLN A 175 40.97 -25.73 -42.47
CA GLN A 175 41.10 -25.73 -43.95
C GLN A 175 39.98 -26.39 -44.79
N GLU A 176 39.41 -25.86 -45.89
CA GLU A 176 39.75 -24.86 -46.93
C GLU A 176 38.55 -24.87 -47.95
N PRO A 177 38.52 -24.15 -49.10
CA PRO A 177 39.29 -23.01 -49.57
C PRO A 177 38.43 -21.85 -50.10
N ALA A 178 39.15 -20.80 -50.50
CA ALA A 178 38.68 -19.52 -51.00
C ALA A 178 37.90 -19.60 -52.32
N ASP A 179 36.85 -18.78 -52.41
CA ASP A 179 36.62 -17.97 -53.61
C ASP A 179 36.10 -16.59 -53.22
N ARG A 180 36.87 -15.59 -53.64
CA ARG A 180 36.57 -14.15 -53.53
C ARG A 180 35.65 -13.77 -54.69
N VAL A 181 34.75 -12.82 -54.48
CA VAL A 181 34.55 -11.62 -55.34
C VAL A 181 33.56 -10.64 -54.66
N PRO A 182 33.68 -9.32 -54.88
CA PRO A 182 33.51 -8.30 -53.84
C PRO A 182 32.19 -7.51 -53.83
N CYS A 183 31.95 -6.90 -52.66
CA CYS A 183 30.99 -5.84 -52.38
C CYS A 183 30.93 -4.73 -53.45
N LEU A 184 29.73 -4.48 -53.96
CA LEU A 184 29.34 -3.18 -54.51
C LEU A 184 28.12 -2.62 -53.76
N LYS A 185 28.33 -1.42 -53.23
CA LYS A 185 27.36 -0.52 -52.63
C LYS A 185 26.21 -0.25 -53.62
N ARG A 186 24.95 -0.29 -53.16
CA ARG A 186 23.82 0.28 -53.90
C ARG A 186 23.21 1.47 -53.15
N LYS A 187 23.04 2.52 -53.95
CA LYS A 187 22.41 3.83 -53.72
C LYS A 187 20.92 3.72 -53.34
N PRO A 188 20.34 4.80 -52.76
CA PRO A 188 18.91 4.89 -52.47
C PRO A 188 18.08 5.12 -53.75
N PRO A 189 16.77 4.79 -53.76
CA PRO A 189 15.90 5.03 -54.90
C PRO A 189 15.28 6.43 -54.87
N PRO A 190 15.09 7.09 -56.04
CA PRO A 190 14.16 8.20 -56.18
C PRO A 190 12.83 7.76 -56.81
N GLU A 191 11.76 8.26 -56.18
CA GLU A 191 10.63 9.02 -56.75
C GLU A 191 10.07 8.73 -58.16
N GLN A 192 8.80 8.25 -58.15
CA GLN A 192 7.62 8.56 -58.98
C GLN A 192 7.71 8.59 -60.52
N THR A 193 6.84 7.81 -61.18
CA THR A 193 5.85 8.30 -62.18
C THR A 193 4.87 7.20 -62.62
N GLU A 194 3.57 7.51 -62.55
CA GLU A 194 2.42 6.93 -63.30
C GLU A 194 2.64 7.14 -64.83
N PRO A 195 2.06 6.33 -65.77
CA PRO A 195 0.61 6.37 -66.03
C PRO A 195 -0.09 5.12 -66.65
N ASP A 196 -1.42 5.16 -66.57
CA ASP A 196 -2.49 4.76 -67.53
C ASP A 196 -2.56 3.34 -68.15
N GLY A 197 -3.77 2.73 -68.05
CA GLY A 197 -4.17 1.45 -68.66
C GLY A 197 -4.38 1.48 -70.19
N PRO A 198 -5.06 0.51 -70.86
CA PRO A 198 -6.29 -0.17 -70.38
C PRO A 198 -6.50 -1.68 -70.79
N ARG A 199 -7.53 -2.27 -70.16
CA ARG A 199 -8.50 -3.31 -70.61
C ARG A 199 -8.07 -4.68 -71.21
N ALA A 200 -8.55 -5.72 -70.50
CA ALA A 200 -9.42 -6.83 -70.94
C ALA A 200 -8.84 -8.21 -71.31
N ALA A 201 -9.70 -9.22 -71.08
CA ALA A 201 -9.63 -10.68 -71.30
C ALA A 201 -8.78 -11.46 -70.27
N ALA A 202 -9.32 -12.31 -69.38
CA ALA A 202 -10.16 -13.52 -69.51
C ALA A 202 -9.34 -14.82 -69.33
N GLU A 203 -9.79 -15.62 -68.36
CA GLU A 203 -9.70 -17.09 -68.23
C GLU A 203 -8.44 -17.80 -67.68
N ALA A 204 -8.76 -18.71 -66.74
CA ALA A 204 -8.21 -20.05 -66.48
C ALA A 204 -7.02 -20.27 -65.51
N GLU A 205 -7.42 -20.78 -64.33
CA GLU A 205 -6.96 -22.01 -63.65
C GLU A 205 -5.58 -22.16 -62.98
N SER A 206 -5.69 -22.74 -61.76
CA SER A 206 -4.82 -23.73 -61.10
C SER A 206 -3.75 -23.26 -60.10
N ASP A 207 -4.12 -23.52 -58.83
CA ASP A 207 -3.36 -24.19 -57.77
C ASP A 207 -2.09 -23.61 -57.12
N MET A 208 -2.00 -23.97 -55.83
CA MET A 208 -0.87 -23.90 -54.90
C MET A 208 -0.51 -22.53 -54.30
N VAL A 209 -0.84 -22.35 -53.01
CA VAL A 209 0.13 -22.39 -51.88
C VAL A 209 -0.64 -22.16 -50.56
N GLN A 210 -0.77 -23.22 -49.76
CA GLN A 210 -0.94 -23.12 -48.32
C GLN A 210 0.44 -22.90 -47.70
N GLN A 211 0.59 -21.91 -46.82
CA GLN A 211 1.43 -21.88 -45.60
C GLN A 211 2.00 -20.47 -45.32
N SER A 212 1.21 -19.63 -44.66
CA SER A 212 1.72 -18.57 -43.77
C SER A 212 0.56 -17.88 -43.04
N GLY A 213 -0.10 -18.61 -42.13
CA GLY A 213 -1.25 -18.11 -41.36
C GLY A 213 -1.17 -18.31 -39.85
N GLY A 214 -0.01 -18.68 -39.30
CA GLY A 214 0.10 -19.13 -37.91
C GLY A 214 0.38 -18.06 -36.85
N LEU A 215 0.94 -16.90 -37.22
CA LEU A 215 1.44 -15.92 -36.22
C LEU A 215 0.57 -14.66 -36.08
N ALA A 216 -0.31 -14.36 -37.03
CA ALA A 216 -1.20 -13.19 -36.95
C ALA A 216 -2.46 -13.46 -36.08
N PHE A 217 -2.89 -14.72 -35.96
CA PHE A 217 -4.12 -15.08 -35.24
C PHE A 217 -3.94 -15.11 -33.70
N GLU A 218 -2.75 -15.48 -33.21
CA GLU A 218 -2.47 -15.50 -31.76
C GLU A 218 -2.30 -14.08 -31.17
N VAL A 219 -1.82 -13.11 -31.96
CA VAL A 219 -1.68 -11.71 -31.50
C VAL A 219 -3.05 -11.02 -31.41
N ALA A 220 -3.97 -11.33 -32.32
CA ALA A 220 -5.34 -10.79 -32.28
C ALA A 220 -6.13 -11.29 -31.06
N LEU A 221 -6.06 -12.58 -30.74
CA LEU A 221 -6.73 -13.16 -29.56
C LEU A 221 -6.19 -12.65 -28.22
N ALA A 222 -4.87 -12.39 -28.12
CA ALA A 222 -4.29 -11.80 -26.91
C ALA A 222 -4.67 -10.32 -26.73
N SER A 223 -4.87 -9.58 -27.83
CA SER A 223 -5.31 -8.18 -27.83
C SER A 223 -6.77 -8.06 -27.39
N ASP A 224 -7.67 -8.89 -27.94
CA ASP A 224 -9.10 -8.86 -27.59
C ASP A 224 -9.35 -9.26 -26.12
N PHE A 225 -8.61 -10.24 -25.62
CA PHE A 225 -8.68 -10.65 -24.21
C PHE A 225 -8.16 -9.57 -23.25
N HIS A 226 -7.11 -8.81 -23.63
CA HIS A 226 -6.63 -7.66 -22.86
C HIS A 226 -7.64 -6.51 -22.84
N LEU A 227 -8.39 -6.31 -23.92
CA LEU A 227 -9.45 -5.30 -24.01
C LEU A 227 -10.62 -5.66 -23.08
N GLU A 228 -11.00 -6.94 -23.04
CA GLU A 228 -12.11 -7.42 -22.22
C GLU A 228 -11.78 -7.42 -20.71
N ILE A 229 -10.55 -7.80 -20.34
CA ILE A 229 -10.06 -7.67 -18.96
C ILE A 229 -9.99 -6.20 -18.53
N SER A 230 -9.57 -5.30 -19.42
CA SER A 230 -9.54 -3.86 -19.13
C SER A 230 -10.95 -3.31 -18.85
N LYS A 231 -11.93 -3.63 -19.69
CA LYS A 231 -13.34 -3.25 -19.49
C LYS A 231 -13.92 -3.80 -18.18
N LEU A 232 -13.68 -5.08 -17.86
CA LEU A 232 -14.15 -5.68 -16.61
C LEU A 232 -13.46 -5.10 -15.37
N SER A 233 -12.19 -4.70 -15.48
CA SER A 233 -11.44 -4.02 -14.42
C SER A 233 -12.00 -2.61 -14.17
N GLU A 234 -12.28 -1.88 -15.24
CA GLU A 234 -12.90 -0.55 -15.21
C GLU A 234 -14.28 -0.60 -14.54
N GLU A 235 -15.15 -1.54 -14.92
CA GLU A 235 -16.47 -1.70 -14.29
C GLU A 235 -16.38 -1.97 -12.78
N LYS A 236 -15.44 -2.82 -12.36
CA LYS A 236 -15.24 -3.11 -10.93
C LYS A 236 -14.73 -1.89 -10.17
N ALA A 237 -13.83 -1.11 -10.76
CA ALA A 237 -13.32 0.12 -10.17
C ALA A 237 -14.43 1.17 -10.01
N VAL A 238 -15.28 1.34 -11.02
CA VAL A 238 -16.44 2.24 -11.01
C VAL A 238 -17.47 1.81 -9.96
N ARG A 239 -17.87 0.52 -9.92
CA ARG A 239 -18.80 0.01 -8.91
C ARG A 239 -18.28 0.22 -7.49
N ARG A 240 -16.98 0.01 -7.27
CA ARG A 240 -16.34 0.26 -5.97
C ARG A 240 -16.39 1.75 -5.61
N PHE A 241 -16.05 2.64 -6.55
CA PHE A 241 -16.12 4.08 -6.34
C PHE A 241 -17.53 4.53 -5.92
N HIS A 242 -18.56 4.08 -6.63
CA HIS A 242 -19.95 4.40 -6.27
C HIS A 242 -20.34 3.88 -4.89
N ARG A 243 -19.97 2.64 -4.57
CA ARG A 243 -20.23 2.05 -3.25
C ARG A 243 -19.60 2.89 -2.14
N ASP A 244 -18.35 3.32 -2.30
CA ASP A 244 -17.64 4.13 -1.31
C ASP A 244 -18.34 5.50 -1.12
N GLY A 245 -18.81 6.11 -2.21
CA GLY A 245 -19.59 7.36 -2.17
C GLY A 245 -20.94 7.20 -1.47
N THR A 246 -21.69 6.15 -1.80
CA THR A 246 -22.98 5.83 -1.16
C THR A 246 -22.81 5.52 0.33
N ALA A 247 -21.76 4.78 0.70
CA ALA A 247 -21.46 4.50 2.10
C ALA A 247 -21.22 5.80 2.87
N PHE A 248 -20.42 6.72 2.33
CA PHE A 248 -20.15 8.00 2.97
C PHE A 248 -21.39 8.90 3.05
N SER A 249 -22.23 8.93 1.99
CA SER A 249 -23.46 9.73 1.97
C SER A 249 -24.50 9.24 2.97
N ASN A 250 -24.52 7.94 3.29
CA ASN A 250 -25.49 7.36 4.21
C ASN A 250 -25.07 7.50 5.69
N CYS A 251 -23.81 7.81 5.97
CA CYS A 251 -23.33 8.09 7.32
C CYS A 251 -23.86 9.42 7.88
N ASN A 252 -24.08 9.45 9.21
CA ASN A 252 -24.35 10.68 9.94
C ASN A 252 -23.06 11.54 10.10
N LEU A 253 -23.16 12.75 10.67
CA LEU A 253 -22.01 13.67 10.75
C LEU A 253 -20.85 13.13 11.61
N GLU A 254 -21.15 12.46 12.73
CA GLU A 254 -20.14 11.88 13.61
C GLU A 254 -19.40 10.74 12.91
N GLU A 255 -20.15 9.84 12.27
CA GLU A 255 -19.60 8.74 11.47
C GLU A 255 -18.73 9.24 10.31
N ARG A 256 -19.17 10.29 9.59
CA ARG A 256 -18.37 10.90 8.53
C ARG A 256 -17.09 11.52 9.07
N THR A 257 -17.12 12.10 10.26
CA THR A 257 -15.93 12.67 10.91
C THR A 257 -14.93 11.57 11.26
N LEU A 258 -15.40 10.50 11.90
CA LEU A 258 -14.58 9.31 12.20
C LEU A 258 -14.05 8.64 10.93
N HIS A 259 -14.84 8.61 9.86
CA HIS A 259 -14.41 8.09 8.58
C HIS A 259 -13.26 8.92 7.99
N VAL A 260 -13.36 10.25 7.99
CA VAL A 260 -12.27 11.13 7.53
C VAL A 260 -11.03 11.02 8.42
N ASP A 261 -11.19 10.93 9.76
CA ASP A 261 -10.08 10.69 10.69
C ASP A 261 -9.34 9.38 10.35
N SER A 262 -10.10 8.31 10.11
CA SER A 262 -9.57 7.00 9.71
C SER A 262 -8.84 7.05 8.37
N LEU A 263 -9.38 7.75 7.37
CA LEU A 263 -8.71 7.94 6.08
C LEU A 263 -7.37 8.68 6.24
N GLU A 264 -7.31 9.73 7.06
CA GLU A 264 -6.09 10.49 7.30
C GLU A 264 -5.01 9.61 7.99
N GLU A 265 -5.38 8.84 9.01
CA GLU A 265 -4.47 7.91 9.70
C GLU A 265 -3.97 6.82 8.74
N ARG A 266 -4.87 6.19 7.98
CA ARG A 266 -4.55 5.15 7.00
C ARG A 266 -3.66 5.69 5.88
N LEU A 267 -3.82 6.95 5.47
CA LEU A 267 -2.97 7.57 4.46
C LEU A 267 -1.55 7.76 4.98
N VAL A 268 -1.39 8.29 6.21
CA VAL A 268 -0.07 8.43 6.84
C VAL A 268 0.62 7.08 6.93
N LYS A 269 -0.09 6.05 7.40
CA LYS A 269 0.44 4.69 7.48
C LYS A 269 0.80 4.13 6.11
N GLY A 270 -0.08 4.29 5.11
CA GLY A 270 0.12 3.82 3.74
C GLY A 270 1.40 4.39 3.12
N VAL A 271 1.58 5.70 3.23
CA VAL A 271 2.79 6.41 2.78
C VAL A 271 4.02 5.93 3.54
N SER A 272 3.97 5.85 4.87
CA SER A 272 5.12 5.38 5.67
C SER A 272 5.51 3.93 5.39
N SER A 273 4.56 3.09 4.97
CA SER A 273 4.81 1.70 4.58
C SER A 273 5.11 1.50 3.09
N GLU A 274 5.17 2.59 2.31
CA GLU A 274 5.34 2.56 0.84
C GLU A 274 4.31 1.66 0.13
N SER A 275 3.10 1.55 0.69
CA SER A 275 2.01 0.78 0.10
C SER A 275 1.21 1.64 -0.87
N TRP A 276 1.72 1.82 -2.08
CA TRP A 276 1.13 2.73 -3.08
C TRP A 276 -0.29 2.32 -3.51
N ASP A 277 -0.57 1.02 -3.64
CA ASP A 277 -1.93 0.51 -3.92
C ASP A 277 -2.93 0.92 -2.81
N GLN A 278 -2.47 0.93 -1.55
CA GLN A 278 -3.28 1.39 -0.43
C GLN A 278 -3.52 2.90 -0.53
N VAL A 279 -2.50 3.69 -0.91
CA VAL A 279 -2.64 5.14 -1.13
C VAL A 279 -3.64 5.42 -2.26
N CYS A 280 -3.56 4.71 -3.39
CA CYS A 280 -4.54 4.79 -4.48
C CYS A 280 -5.97 4.51 -3.99
N SER A 281 -6.15 3.44 -3.22
CA SER A 281 -7.47 3.12 -2.69
C SER A 281 -8.02 4.20 -1.75
N LEU A 282 -7.17 4.82 -0.94
CA LEU A 282 -7.57 5.89 -0.01
C LEU A 282 -7.92 7.19 -0.74
N VAL A 283 -7.16 7.54 -1.79
CA VAL A 283 -7.47 8.70 -2.65
C VAL A 283 -8.83 8.49 -3.33
N ARG A 284 -9.08 7.29 -3.84
CA ARG A 284 -10.37 6.92 -4.45
C ARG A 284 -11.53 7.03 -3.46
N GLU A 285 -11.38 6.45 -2.26
CA GLU A 285 -12.37 6.49 -1.18
C GLU A 285 -12.69 7.95 -0.77
N ALA A 286 -11.65 8.79 -0.63
CA ALA A 286 -11.82 10.21 -0.33
C ALA A 286 -12.46 11.02 -1.47
N ALA A 287 -12.13 10.71 -2.73
CA ALA A 287 -12.71 11.35 -3.90
C ALA A 287 -14.19 10.99 -4.08
N ALA A 288 -14.59 9.77 -3.74
CA ALA A 288 -16.00 9.36 -3.74
C ALA A 288 -16.84 10.14 -2.71
N ALA A 289 -16.22 10.59 -1.62
CA ALA A 289 -16.83 11.42 -0.58
C ALA A 289 -16.79 12.94 -0.89
N LEU A 290 -16.18 13.34 -2.01
CA LEU A 290 -15.96 14.75 -2.35
C LEU A 290 -17.23 15.37 -2.95
N ALA A 291 -17.65 16.51 -2.39
CA ALA A 291 -18.75 17.29 -2.94
C ALA A 291 -18.27 18.29 -4.00
N ALA A 292 -19.17 18.69 -4.90
CA ALA A 292 -18.90 19.72 -5.90
C ALA A 292 -18.41 21.04 -5.27
N PRO A 293 -17.57 21.83 -5.99
CA PRO A 293 -17.22 23.17 -5.56
C PRO A 293 -18.49 24.02 -5.38
N ARG A 294 -18.48 24.93 -4.40
CA ARG A 294 -19.59 25.85 -4.13
C ARG A 294 -19.10 27.27 -4.26
N GLN A 295 -19.90 28.18 -4.79
CA GLN A 295 -19.53 29.59 -4.87
C GLN A 295 -19.42 30.20 -3.45
N LYS A 296 -18.48 31.12 -3.26
CA LYS A 296 -18.39 31.92 -2.03
C LYS A 296 -19.65 32.80 -1.95
N ALA A 297 -20.30 32.85 -0.79
CA ALA A 297 -21.46 33.73 -0.59
C ALA A 297 -21.04 35.18 -0.88
N ALA A 298 -21.80 35.86 -1.76
CA ALA A 298 -21.63 37.30 -1.97
C ALA A 298 -21.89 37.99 -0.63
N SER A 299 -20.96 38.84 -0.19
CA SER A 299 -20.88 39.33 1.20
C SER A 299 -21.97 40.30 1.63
N ASN A 300 -23.03 40.52 0.84
CA ASN A 300 -23.80 41.75 0.92
C ASN A 300 -25.28 41.62 1.27
N GLU A 301 -25.81 40.42 1.51
CA GLU A 301 -27.20 40.26 1.95
C GLU A 301 -27.25 39.71 3.37
N ALA A 302 -28.08 40.35 4.21
CA ALA A 302 -28.36 39.97 5.59
C ALA A 302 -28.88 38.53 5.62
N ALA A 303 -27.95 37.57 5.71
CA ALA A 303 -28.24 36.17 5.52
C ALA A 303 -29.14 35.67 6.65
N ALA A 304 -30.28 35.11 6.26
CA ALA A 304 -31.13 34.34 7.15
C ALA A 304 -30.27 33.35 7.97
N PRO A 305 -30.56 33.16 9.27
CA PRO A 305 -29.75 32.32 10.15
C PRO A 305 -29.55 30.92 9.54
N MET A 306 -28.28 30.55 9.34
CA MET A 306 -27.92 29.26 8.75
C MET A 306 -28.50 28.12 9.61
N PRO A 307 -29.22 27.15 9.01
CA PRO A 307 -29.72 25.97 9.71
C PRO A 307 -28.62 25.30 10.56
N LYS A 308 -28.99 24.85 11.76
CA LYS A 308 -28.03 24.31 12.76
C LYS A 308 -27.22 23.13 12.21
N ASP A 309 -27.85 22.27 11.42
CA ASP A 309 -27.22 21.14 10.74
C ASP A 309 -26.18 21.57 9.68
N ALA A 310 -26.42 22.70 8.99
CA ALA A 310 -25.50 23.29 8.04
C ALA A 310 -24.32 23.94 8.77
N GLN A 311 -24.54 24.54 9.94
CA GLN A 311 -23.47 25.06 10.81
C GLN A 311 -22.58 23.93 11.33
N GLU A 312 -23.15 22.85 11.85
CA GLU A 312 -22.39 21.69 12.35
C GLU A 312 -21.56 21.04 11.23
N ARG A 313 -22.15 20.88 10.03
CA ARG A 313 -21.43 20.43 8.83
C ARG A 313 -20.32 21.38 8.40
N LEU A 314 -20.53 22.70 8.57
CA LEU A 314 -19.52 23.72 8.31
C LEU A 314 -18.34 23.60 9.29
N GLN A 315 -18.66 23.46 10.58
CA GLN A 315 -17.72 23.43 11.69
C GLN A 315 -16.79 22.22 11.60
N ALA A 316 -17.31 21.06 11.17
CA ALA A 316 -16.51 19.86 10.99
C ALA A 316 -15.48 19.97 9.84
N ASN A 317 -15.64 20.94 8.92
CA ASN A 317 -14.74 21.22 7.79
C ASN A 317 -14.33 19.96 6.98
N LEU A 318 -15.22 18.96 6.91
CA LEU A 318 -14.90 17.63 6.36
C LEU A 318 -14.44 17.71 4.90
N GLN A 319 -15.13 18.51 4.09
CA GLN A 319 -14.79 18.70 2.68
C GLN A 319 -13.42 19.37 2.50
N GLY A 320 -13.03 20.27 3.41
CA GLY A 320 -11.69 20.87 3.40
C GLY A 320 -10.60 19.88 3.74
N ARG A 321 -10.89 18.91 4.62
CA ARG A 321 -10.00 17.80 4.99
C ARG A 321 -9.87 16.77 3.88
N LEU A 322 -10.98 16.33 3.28
CA LEU A 322 -10.99 15.42 2.12
C LEU A 322 -10.14 15.97 0.96
N ARG A 323 -10.31 17.24 0.58
CA ARG A 323 -9.46 17.87 -0.45
C ARG A 323 -7.97 17.86 -0.09
N LYS A 324 -7.61 18.15 1.17
CA LYS A 324 -6.22 18.08 1.63
C LYS A 324 -5.67 16.67 1.54
N LEU A 325 -6.46 15.68 1.94
CA LEU A 325 -6.12 14.27 1.88
C LEU A 325 -5.87 13.84 0.43
N ILE A 326 -6.79 14.15 -0.48
CA ILE A 326 -6.66 13.86 -1.92
C ILE A 326 -5.40 14.51 -2.49
N CYS A 327 -5.21 15.82 -2.31
CA CYS A 327 -4.02 16.51 -2.81
C CYS A 327 -2.71 15.95 -2.22
N LYS A 328 -2.74 15.53 -0.94
CA LYS A 328 -1.59 14.90 -0.29
C LYS A 328 -1.31 13.52 -0.87
N GLY A 329 -2.34 12.67 -1.02
CA GLY A 329 -2.22 11.32 -1.56
C GLY A 329 -1.73 11.34 -3.01
N LEU A 330 -2.34 12.15 -3.87
CA LEU A 330 -1.90 12.31 -5.26
C LEU A 330 -0.48 12.85 -5.36
N GLY A 331 -0.02 13.69 -4.42
CA GLY A 331 1.35 14.20 -4.39
C GLY A 331 2.42 13.17 -4.05
N TYR A 332 2.04 11.97 -3.60
CA TYR A 332 2.96 10.84 -3.38
C TYR A 332 2.92 9.80 -4.52
N LEU A 333 1.98 9.94 -5.45
CA LEU A 333 1.74 8.97 -6.50
C LEU A 333 2.34 9.47 -7.81
N ASP A 334 2.91 8.54 -8.57
CA ASP A 334 3.35 8.81 -9.94
C ASP A 334 2.15 8.69 -10.89
N LEU A 335 1.57 9.82 -11.28
CA LEU A 335 0.45 9.86 -12.21
C LEU A 335 0.87 9.63 -13.67
N SER A 336 2.17 9.48 -13.96
CA SER A 336 2.64 9.02 -15.27
C SER A 336 2.64 7.49 -15.41
N ASP A 337 2.59 6.76 -14.30
CA ASP A 337 2.48 5.31 -14.29
C ASP A 337 1.07 4.86 -14.69
N ALA A 338 0.96 4.14 -15.81
CA ALA A 338 -0.32 3.66 -16.34
C ALA A 338 -1.10 2.77 -15.34
N GLY A 339 -0.40 2.01 -14.50
CA GLY A 339 -1.03 1.18 -13.46
C GLY A 339 -1.72 2.02 -12.39
N THR A 340 -1.05 3.08 -11.93
CA THR A 340 -1.56 4.04 -10.96
C THR A 340 -2.75 4.81 -11.51
N VAL A 341 -2.65 5.29 -12.75
CA VAL A 341 -3.75 5.98 -13.45
C VAL A 341 -4.96 5.05 -13.60
N SER A 342 -4.77 3.82 -14.05
CA SER A 342 -5.85 2.84 -14.20
C SER A 342 -6.57 2.57 -12.86
N GLN A 343 -5.85 2.48 -11.74
CA GLN A 343 -6.47 2.30 -10.42
C GLN A 343 -7.29 3.52 -9.95
N LEU A 344 -6.90 4.72 -10.39
CA LEU A 344 -7.49 5.99 -9.98
C LEU A 344 -8.46 6.59 -10.99
N GLU A 345 -8.58 6.02 -12.19
CA GLU A 345 -9.34 6.58 -13.31
C GLU A 345 -10.73 7.09 -12.90
N PRO A 346 -11.58 6.30 -12.21
CA PRO A 346 -12.93 6.79 -11.86
C PRO A 346 -12.89 8.02 -10.95
N ALA A 347 -11.93 8.05 -10.01
CA ALA A 347 -11.76 9.17 -9.10
C ALA A 347 -11.24 10.42 -9.82
N LEU A 348 -10.24 10.26 -10.70
CA LEU A 348 -9.68 11.37 -11.48
C LEU A 348 -10.73 11.97 -12.42
N SER A 349 -11.49 11.12 -13.13
CA SER A 349 -12.56 11.52 -14.03
C SER A 349 -13.67 12.30 -13.30
N VAL A 350 -14.11 11.83 -12.13
CA VAL A 350 -15.10 12.55 -11.31
C VAL A 350 -14.56 13.90 -10.82
N MET A 351 -13.32 13.96 -10.34
CA MET A 351 -12.75 15.23 -9.87
C MET A 351 -12.59 16.24 -11.02
N LYS A 352 -12.14 15.80 -12.21
CA LYS A 352 -12.07 16.63 -13.42
C LYS A 352 -13.47 17.15 -13.77
N LEU A 353 -14.49 16.28 -13.80
CA LEU A 353 -15.87 16.65 -14.10
C LEU A 353 -16.45 17.67 -13.10
N LEU A 354 -16.21 17.49 -11.79
CA LEU A 354 -16.66 18.43 -10.76
C LEU A 354 -16.08 19.83 -10.94
N ILE A 355 -14.81 19.91 -11.33
CA ILE A 355 -14.11 21.19 -11.56
C ILE A 355 -14.63 21.85 -12.84
N GLU A 356 -14.73 21.10 -13.95
CA GLU A 356 -15.19 21.64 -15.23
C GLU A 356 -16.66 22.10 -15.17
N ARG A 357 -17.54 21.33 -14.49
CA ARG A 357 -18.93 21.74 -14.29
C ARG A 357 -19.04 23.07 -13.52
N PHE A 358 -18.17 23.29 -12.54
CA PHE A 358 -18.16 24.55 -11.79
C PHE A 358 -17.63 25.70 -12.66
N LYS A 359 -16.61 25.45 -13.49
CA LYS A 359 -16.07 26.45 -14.43
C LYS A 359 -17.12 26.99 -15.41
N ILE A 360 -18.00 26.11 -15.89
CA ILE A 360 -19.12 26.50 -16.76
C ILE A 360 -20.05 27.51 -16.06
N GLN A 361 -20.18 27.41 -14.74
CA GLN A 361 -21.03 28.29 -13.92
C GLN A 361 -20.31 29.57 -13.47
N GLY A 362 -18.97 29.61 -13.50
CA GLY A 362 -18.18 30.77 -13.10
C GLY A 362 -16.70 30.45 -12.89
N GLN A 363 -15.94 31.43 -12.43
CA GLN A 363 -14.50 31.26 -12.19
C GLN A 363 -14.22 30.38 -10.95
N LEU A 364 -13.29 29.43 -11.04
CA LEU A 364 -12.93 28.52 -9.94
C LEU A 364 -12.34 29.29 -8.74
N GLU A 365 -11.76 30.46 -8.99
CA GLU A 365 -11.28 31.45 -8.03
C GLU A 365 -12.38 31.95 -7.08
N LEU A 366 -13.64 31.95 -7.55
CA LEU A 366 -14.82 32.34 -6.78
C LEU A 366 -15.37 31.17 -5.93
N ALA A 367 -14.81 29.96 -6.08
CA ALA A 367 -15.21 28.83 -5.27
C ALA A 367 -14.81 29.03 -3.80
N ARG A 368 -15.65 28.53 -2.90
CA ARG A 368 -15.28 28.31 -1.51
C ARG A 368 -14.14 27.31 -1.46
N ALA A 369 -13.07 27.71 -0.77
CA ALA A 369 -11.79 27.01 -0.77
C ALA A 369 -11.14 26.93 -2.18
N ALA A 370 -11.28 28.00 -2.98
CA ALA A 370 -10.64 28.16 -4.30
C ALA A 370 -9.18 27.68 -4.32
N LYS A 371 -8.36 28.08 -3.33
CA LYS A 371 -6.95 27.62 -3.21
C LYS A 371 -6.81 26.09 -3.26
N GLN A 372 -7.70 25.35 -2.60
CA GLN A 372 -7.66 23.87 -2.59
C GLN A 372 -8.09 23.27 -3.92
N TRP A 373 -9.14 23.84 -4.55
CA TRP A 373 -9.63 23.39 -5.85
C TRP A 373 -8.66 23.68 -6.99
N LEU A 374 -8.06 24.87 -7.00
CA LEU A 374 -7.00 25.25 -7.95
C LEU A 374 -5.77 24.35 -7.81
N ARG A 375 -5.39 24.01 -6.57
CA ARG A 375 -4.31 23.03 -6.33
C ARG A 375 -4.66 21.64 -6.87
N LEU A 376 -5.88 21.17 -6.62
CA LEU A 376 -6.34 19.88 -7.12
C LEU A 376 -6.35 19.88 -8.65
N GLN A 377 -6.86 20.94 -9.28
CA GLN A 377 -6.78 21.14 -10.72
C GLN A 377 -5.34 21.09 -11.24
N GLY A 378 -4.40 21.80 -10.60
CA GLY A 378 -3.01 21.79 -11.00
C GLY A 378 -2.40 20.38 -11.01
N ILE A 379 -2.75 19.55 -10.02
CA ILE A 379 -2.31 18.14 -9.98
C ILE A 379 -2.96 17.32 -11.11
N LEU A 380 -4.26 17.52 -11.36
CA LEU A 380 -5.02 16.77 -12.37
C LEU A 380 -4.69 17.16 -13.81
N SER A 381 -4.16 18.37 -14.02
CA SER A 381 -3.76 18.90 -15.34
C SER A 381 -2.28 18.69 -15.65
N ALA A 382 -1.48 18.18 -14.72
CA ALA A 382 -0.02 18.02 -14.87
C ALA A 382 0.41 16.90 -15.84
N GLU A 383 -0.48 16.43 -16.73
CA GLU A 383 -0.09 15.70 -17.96
C GLU A 383 0.71 16.60 -18.93
N ALA A 384 0.77 17.92 -18.68
CA ALA A 384 1.63 18.84 -19.41
C ALA A 384 2.51 19.69 -18.47
N THR A 385 3.82 19.57 -18.65
CA THR A 385 4.86 20.55 -18.31
C THR A 385 5.59 20.38 -16.96
N THR A 386 6.82 19.91 -17.09
CA THR A 386 7.99 20.03 -16.20
C THR A 386 8.31 21.44 -15.69
N GLN A 387 7.54 22.47 -16.04
CA GLN A 387 7.70 23.85 -15.55
C GLN A 387 6.81 24.20 -14.35
N ALA A 388 5.86 23.33 -13.99
CA ALA A 388 5.07 23.52 -12.78
C ALA A 388 5.92 23.37 -11.51
N GLU A 389 7.00 22.59 -11.50
CA GLU A 389 7.84 22.37 -10.31
C GLU A 389 8.50 23.67 -9.81
N ALA A 390 8.94 24.56 -10.71
CA ALA A 390 9.54 25.84 -10.32
C ALA A 390 8.55 26.85 -9.70
N LYS A 391 7.24 26.73 -10.02
CA LYS A 391 6.19 27.60 -9.44
C LYS A 391 5.42 26.90 -8.31
N LEU A 392 5.39 25.57 -8.27
CA LEU A 392 4.86 24.77 -7.16
C LEU A 392 5.82 24.72 -5.96
N GLU A 393 7.13 24.93 -6.14
CA GLU A 393 8.06 25.15 -5.03
C GLU A 393 7.66 26.39 -4.20
N SER A 394 7.01 27.38 -4.84
CA SER A 394 6.41 28.56 -4.19
C SER A 394 5.04 28.25 -3.53
N CYS A 395 4.33 27.20 -3.95
CA CYS A 395 3.07 26.75 -3.32
C CYS A 395 3.24 25.57 -2.33
N ARG A 396 4.44 24.96 -2.24
CA ARG A 396 4.82 24.00 -1.20
C ARG A 396 4.88 24.64 0.20
N SER A 397 5.04 25.97 0.28
CA SER A 397 5.16 26.73 1.52
C SER A 397 3.84 27.12 2.20
N GLU A 398 2.71 27.19 1.50
CA GLU A 398 1.45 27.70 2.11
C GLU A 398 0.43 26.62 2.54
N GLY A 399 0.43 25.45 1.89
CA GLY A 399 -0.54 24.37 2.19
C GLY A 399 -0.16 23.52 3.40
N GLN A 400 1.09 23.66 3.81
CA GLN A 400 1.64 23.24 5.06
C GLN A 400 1.64 24.48 5.96
N ASN A 401 0.72 24.59 6.92
CA ASN A 401 1.11 25.12 8.22
C ASN A 401 2.07 24.08 8.85
N TYR A 402 3.18 23.80 8.16
CA TYR A 402 4.42 23.52 8.85
C TYR A 402 4.64 24.87 9.49
N LEU A 403 4.25 24.91 10.76
CA LEU A 403 5.11 25.46 11.78
C LEU A 403 6.48 25.72 11.14
N THR A 404 6.82 26.99 10.90
CA THR A 404 8.11 27.39 10.34
C THR A 404 9.22 26.64 11.10
N GLY A 405 10.45 26.56 10.60
CA GLY A 405 11.53 25.92 11.36
C GLY A 405 11.61 26.38 12.83
N GLU A 406 11.15 27.60 13.13
CA GLU A 406 11.02 28.20 14.46
C GLU A 406 9.85 27.68 15.29
N ASP A 407 8.74 27.31 14.65
CA ASP A 407 7.55 26.80 15.30
C ASP A 407 7.68 25.30 15.67
N ARG A 408 8.70 24.57 15.18
CA ARG A 408 8.96 23.19 15.61
C ARG A 408 9.91 23.16 16.80
N GLY A 409 9.72 22.17 17.68
CA GLY A 409 10.72 21.88 18.72
C GLY A 409 12.04 21.49 18.05
N SER A 410 13.14 22.04 18.52
CA SER A 410 14.48 21.87 17.95
C SER A 410 15.45 21.40 19.03
N SER A 411 16.39 20.51 18.67
CA SER A 411 17.48 20.02 19.55
C SER A 411 18.83 20.17 18.86
N LYS A 412 19.09 21.34 18.26
CA LYS A 412 20.32 21.62 17.51
C LYS A 412 21.48 21.90 18.47
N GLY A 413 22.64 21.29 18.23
CA GLY A 413 23.85 21.52 19.05
C GLY A 413 23.73 21.06 20.50
N GLY A 414 22.87 20.06 20.78
CA GLY A 414 22.59 19.61 22.13
C GLY A 414 21.79 20.63 22.98
N VAL A 415 21.21 21.67 22.36
CA VAL A 415 20.35 22.64 23.04
C VAL A 415 18.91 22.47 22.57
N TYR A 416 18.00 22.24 23.50
CA TYR A 416 16.59 22.05 23.24
C TYR A 416 15.79 23.35 23.38
N SER A 417 15.02 23.66 22.33
CA SER A 417 14.07 24.76 22.27
C SER A 417 12.69 24.20 21.92
N PRO A 418 11.67 24.37 22.79
CA PRO A 418 10.31 23.91 22.52
C PRO A 418 9.67 24.60 21.31
N ASN A 419 8.61 24.00 20.79
CA ASN A 419 7.79 24.66 19.76
C ASN A 419 7.09 25.92 20.31
N VAL A 420 6.72 26.84 19.41
CA VAL A 420 6.07 28.12 19.77
C VAL A 420 4.79 27.92 20.58
N LYS A 421 4.03 26.85 20.30
CA LYS A 421 2.80 26.53 21.05
C LYS A 421 3.07 26.11 22.50
N ILE A 422 4.22 25.48 22.78
CA ILE A 422 4.65 25.20 24.15
C ILE A 422 5.19 26.46 24.81
N LYS A 423 5.95 27.28 24.08
CA LYS A 423 6.47 28.56 24.57
C LYS A 423 5.35 29.55 24.95
N SER A 424 4.23 29.51 24.24
CA SER A 424 3.08 30.38 24.52
C SER A 424 2.22 29.96 25.71
N ASN A 425 2.54 28.83 26.37
CA ASN A 425 1.85 28.43 27.59
C ASN A 425 2.31 29.31 28.77
N PRO A 426 1.40 29.97 29.52
CA PRO A 426 1.77 30.87 30.63
C PRO A 426 2.57 30.22 31.77
N LEU A 427 2.49 28.89 31.90
CA LEU A 427 3.23 28.13 32.91
C LEU A 427 4.60 27.66 32.41
N VAL A 428 4.92 27.91 31.15
CA VAL A 428 6.23 27.64 30.55
C VAL A 428 7.04 28.92 30.55
N ARG A 429 8.24 28.87 31.14
CA ARG A 429 9.16 30.01 31.17
C ARG A 429 10.56 29.59 30.78
N ASN A 430 11.28 30.53 30.18
CA ASN A 430 12.71 30.40 29.95
C ASN A 430 13.43 30.90 31.21
N THR A 431 14.27 30.06 31.82
CA THR A 431 15.02 30.39 33.04
C THR A 431 16.27 31.23 32.75
N GLY A 432 16.73 31.27 31.49
CA GLY A 432 18.04 31.81 31.10
C GLY A 432 19.23 30.97 31.56
N GLN A 433 19.00 29.94 32.38
CA GLN A 433 20.02 29.01 32.88
C GLN A 433 19.85 27.66 32.20
N ASP A 434 20.91 27.15 31.58
CA ASP A 434 20.89 25.85 30.94
C ASP A 434 20.82 24.73 31.98
N ILE A 435 19.74 23.95 31.92
CA ILE A 435 19.56 22.75 32.73
C ILE A 435 20.00 21.55 31.91
N ILE A 436 21.01 20.81 32.40
CA ILE A 436 21.58 19.65 31.72
C ILE A 436 20.81 18.39 32.11
N VAL A 437 20.33 17.66 31.10
CA VAL A 437 19.69 16.34 31.25
C VAL A 437 20.39 15.32 30.36
N ASN A 438 20.51 14.09 30.84
CA ASN A 438 21.29 13.05 30.18
C ASN A 438 20.38 11.94 29.68
N CYS A 439 20.65 11.41 28.50
CA CYS A 439 19.93 10.25 28.00
C CYS A 439 20.27 9.02 28.85
N SER A 440 19.24 8.40 29.44
CA SER A 440 19.34 7.18 30.27
C SER A 440 19.99 5.97 29.59
N LYS A 441 20.09 5.95 28.24
CA LYS A 441 20.69 4.83 27.50
C LYS A 441 22.12 5.07 27.04
N CYS A 442 22.41 6.25 26.51
CA CYS A 442 23.70 6.54 25.86
C CYS A 442 24.46 7.70 26.52
N GLY A 443 23.95 8.27 27.60
CA GLY A 443 24.59 9.37 28.33
C GLY A 443 24.56 10.72 27.62
N LEU A 444 24.09 10.81 26.36
CA LEU A 444 24.09 12.04 25.59
C LEU A 444 23.43 13.19 26.36
N GLU A 445 24.18 14.27 26.53
CA GLU A 445 23.74 15.47 27.22
C GLU A 445 22.85 16.33 26.33
N LEU A 446 21.78 16.85 26.92
CA LEU A 446 20.88 17.81 26.33
C LEU A 446 20.70 18.97 27.30
N ARG A 447 20.94 20.18 26.83
CA ARG A 447 20.74 21.43 27.57
C ARG A 447 19.36 21.98 27.26
N SER A 448 18.59 22.33 28.29
CA SER A 448 17.36 23.08 28.13
C SER A 448 17.24 24.18 29.16
N SER A 449 16.95 25.39 28.70
CA SER A 449 16.60 26.54 29.54
C SER A 449 15.09 26.71 29.71
N TRP A 450 14.28 25.74 29.27
CA TRP A 450 12.82 25.82 29.31
C TRP A 450 12.24 24.94 30.41
N VAL A 451 11.50 25.56 31.32
CA VAL A 451 10.83 24.86 32.42
C VAL A 451 9.33 25.09 32.37
N PHE A 452 8.58 24.07 32.76
CA PHE A 452 7.16 24.15 33.07
C PHE A 452 7.01 24.17 34.60
N GLU A 453 6.45 25.24 35.14
CA GLU A 453 6.22 25.40 36.57
C GLU A 453 4.74 25.36 36.89
N HIS A 454 4.36 24.44 37.77
CA HIS A 454 2.99 24.34 38.23
C HIS A 454 2.95 23.95 39.71
N ARG A 455 2.26 24.74 40.54
CA ARG A 455 2.12 24.52 41.99
C ARG A 455 3.47 24.37 42.71
N GLY A 456 4.45 25.23 42.37
CA GLY A 456 5.79 25.22 42.96
C GLY A 456 6.67 24.05 42.51
N LYS A 457 6.17 23.15 41.65
CA LYS A 457 6.98 22.10 41.05
C LYS A 457 7.52 22.55 39.70
N VAL A 458 8.84 22.57 39.57
CA VAL A 458 9.55 22.92 38.35
C VAL A 458 9.89 21.64 37.58
N THR A 459 9.56 21.63 36.29
CA THR A 459 9.80 20.50 35.38
C THR A 459 10.56 20.98 34.15
N THR A 460 11.76 20.47 33.91
CA THR A 460 12.55 20.78 32.71
C THR A 460 11.92 20.12 31.49
N LEU A 461 11.69 20.91 30.44
CA LEU A 461 11.10 20.42 29.20
C LEU A 461 12.14 19.74 28.31
N VAL A 462 11.76 18.60 27.74
CA VAL A 462 12.58 17.84 26.79
C VAL A 462 11.75 17.38 25.60
N PRO A 463 12.37 16.98 24.47
CA PRO A 463 11.64 16.48 23.31
C PRO A 463 10.70 15.31 23.65
N ALA A 464 9.48 15.36 23.13
CA ALA A 464 8.43 14.35 23.28
C ALA A 464 8.89 12.91 23.01
N ASN A 465 9.79 12.74 22.04
CA ASN A 465 10.26 11.43 21.60
C ASN A 465 11.53 10.96 22.32
N GLY A 466 11.98 11.67 23.35
CA GLY A 466 13.26 11.38 24.01
C GLY A 466 14.44 11.50 23.05
N HIS A 467 15.49 10.70 23.26
CA HIS A 467 16.63 10.65 22.35
C HIS A 467 16.31 9.71 21.17
N LEU A 468 16.00 10.28 20.00
CA LEU A 468 15.56 9.55 18.80
C LEU A 468 16.50 8.39 18.40
N THR A 469 17.81 8.60 18.47
CA THR A 469 18.81 7.62 17.99
C THR A 469 18.79 6.30 18.77
N CYS A 470 18.55 6.35 20.09
CA CYS A 470 18.56 5.15 20.93
C CYS A 470 17.20 4.84 21.59
N GLY A 471 16.20 5.71 21.43
CA GLY A 471 14.92 5.63 22.12
C GLY A 471 15.02 5.74 23.65
N GLY A 472 16.09 6.35 24.17
CA GLY A 472 16.29 6.57 25.60
C GLY A 472 15.51 7.80 26.11
N LYS A 473 15.19 7.81 27.41
CA LYS A 473 14.54 8.95 28.07
C LYS A 473 15.59 9.88 28.67
N TYR A 474 15.36 11.18 28.62
CA TYR A 474 16.20 12.14 29.33
C TYR A 474 15.87 12.12 30.83
N VAL A 475 16.91 12.10 31.65
CA VAL A 475 16.84 12.14 33.11
C VAL A 475 17.78 13.21 33.62
N HIS A 476 17.43 13.86 34.72
CA HIS A 476 18.31 14.84 35.35
C HIS A 476 19.34 14.14 36.26
N THR A 477 20.53 14.72 36.35
CA THR A 477 21.54 14.34 37.36
C THR A 477 21.18 14.78 38.78
N ASP A 478 20.37 15.82 38.96
CA ASP A 478 19.89 16.31 40.26
C ASP A 478 18.47 15.78 40.49
N ALA A 479 18.26 15.05 41.58
CA ALA A 479 16.98 14.45 41.93
C ALA A 479 15.88 15.47 42.21
N LYS A 480 16.21 16.76 42.41
CA LYS A 480 15.24 17.80 42.77
C LYS A 480 14.41 18.32 41.59
N ILE A 481 14.91 18.21 40.36
CA ILE A 481 14.24 18.73 39.17
C ILE A 481 13.67 17.58 38.34
N SER A 482 12.35 17.57 38.14
CA SER A 482 11.71 16.55 37.30
C SER A 482 11.84 16.86 35.81
N VAL A 483 11.91 15.83 34.97
CA VAL A 483 11.94 15.96 33.51
C VAL A 483 10.56 15.68 32.92
N GLY A 484 10.08 16.55 32.02
CA GLY A 484 8.76 16.48 31.40
C GLY A 484 8.83 16.55 29.88
N LEU A 485 8.09 15.67 29.21
CA LEU A 485 7.97 15.67 27.74
C LEU A 485 7.12 16.85 27.26
N ASP A 486 7.53 17.49 26.16
CA ASP A 486 6.90 18.69 25.57
C ASP A 486 5.53 18.47 24.88
N PHE A 487 4.72 17.55 25.39
CA PHE A 487 3.36 17.36 24.90
C PHE A 487 2.41 18.43 25.44
N VAL A 488 1.72 19.15 24.54
CA VAL A 488 0.66 20.13 24.90
C VAL A 488 -0.35 19.51 25.88
N SER A 489 -0.71 18.24 25.68
CA SER A 489 -1.68 17.55 26.54
C SER A 489 -1.20 17.31 27.99
N ASN A 490 0.11 17.40 28.24
CA ASN A 490 0.73 17.27 29.56
C ASN A 490 0.96 18.63 30.24
N MET A 491 0.79 19.74 29.52
CA MET A 491 0.97 21.11 30.04
C MET A 491 -0.34 21.92 30.03
N ASN A 492 -1.40 21.38 29.45
CA ASN A 492 -2.71 22.01 29.44
C ASN A 492 -3.37 21.88 30.82
N MET A 493 -3.14 22.86 31.70
CA MET A 493 -3.75 22.95 33.01
C MET A 493 -5.06 23.74 32.93
N CYS A 494 -6.10 23.27 33.60
CA CYS A 494 -7.35 24.01 33.72
C CYS A 494 -7.31 25.00 34.89
N ILE A 495 -8.31 25.88 34.96
CA ILE A 495 -8.52 26.84 36.06
C ILE A 495 -8.61 26.19 37.46
N HIS A 496 -8.95 24.90 37.53
CA HIS A 496 -8.99 24.15 38.79
C HIS A 496 -7.60 23.63 39.22
N GLY A 497 -6.54 23.95 38.47
CA GLY A 497 -5.15 23.59 38.74
C GLY A 497 -4.81 22.12 38.50
N GLY A 498 -5.68 21.36 37.81
CA GLY A 498 -5.40 20.00 37.35
C GLY A 498 -5.13 19.97 35.85
N LEU A 499 -4.58 18.87 35.34
CA LEU A 499 -4.49 18.64 33.89
C LEU A 499 -5.90 18.67 33.30
N ALA A 500 -6.14 19.49 32.28
CA ALA A 500 -7.46 19.69 31.69
C ALA A 500 -8.10 18.36 31.27
N LYS A 501 -7.31 17.45 30.67
CA LYS A 501 -7.75 16.09 30.31
C LYS A 501 -8.15 15.21 31.50
N GLN A 502 -7.67 15.48 32.71
CA GLN A 502 -7.92 14.70 33.93
C GLN A 502 -8.73 15.43 35.00
N CYS A 503 -9.21 16.64 34.72
CA CYS A 503 -9.95 17.44 35.69
C CYS A 503 -11.41 16.99 35.72
N VAL A 504 -11.86 16.48 36.87
CA VAL A 504 -13.25 16.05 37.09
C VAL A 504 -14.22 17.22 36.94
N LYS A 505 -13.86 18.41 37.46
CA LYS A 505 -14.70 19.61 37.38
C LYS A 505 -14.89 20.13 35.95
N CYS A 506 -13.87 19.97 35.10
CA CYS A 506 -13.96 20.35 33.69
C CYS A 506 -14.59 19.27 32.79
N GLY A 507 -14.91 18.09 33.32
CA GLY A 507 -15.29 16.95 32.49
C GLY A 507 -14.20 16.55 31.50
N GLY A 508 -12.93 16.60 31.92
CA GLY A 508 -11.79 16.35 31.05
C GLY A 508 -11.90 15.04 30.25
N SER A 509 -11.26 14.96 29.09
CA SER A 509 -11.40 13.82 28.16
C SER A 509 -11.00 12.43 28.73
N GLN A 510 -10.33 12.37 29.88
CA GLN A 510 -10.05 11.12 30.60
C GLN A 510 -11.05 10.82 31.73
N ILE A 511 -12.07 11.64 31.90
CA ILE A 511 -13.14 11.48 32.89
C ILE A 511 -14.35 10.85 32.21
N CYS A 512 -14.80 9.72 32.74
CA CYS A 512 -16.00 9.04 32.26
C CYS A 512 -17.28 9.71 32.80
N ALA A 513 -18.44 9.30 32.28
CA ALA A 513 -19.76 9.75 32.76
C ALA A 513 -19.95 9.55 34.28
N HIS A 514 -19.29 8.55 34.87
CA HIS A 514 -19.29 8.30 36.32
C HIS A 514 -18.40 9.25 37.13
N LYS A 515 -17.90 10.34 36.55
CA LYS A 515 -17.03 11.36 37.19
C LYS A 515 -15.71 10.80 37.75
N LYS A 516 -15.27 9.63 37.26
CA LYS A 516 -13.99 8.98 37.59
C LYS A 516 -13.09 8.93 36.36
N ARG A 517 -11.78 8.78 36.54
CA ARG A 517 -10.85 8.58 35.41
C ARG A 517 -11.15 7.23 34.74
N PHE A 518 -11.15 7.15 33.40
CA PHE A 518 -11.48 5.91 32.66
C PHE A 518 -10.68 4.67 33.11
N GLY A 519 -9.41 4.84 33.49
CA GLY A 519 -8.58 3.73 33.98
C GLY A 519 -8.85 3.30 35.42
N CYS A 520 -9.51 4.15 36.22
CA CYS A 520 -9.77 3.91 37.64
C CYS A 520 -11.26 3.67 37.92
N CYS A 521 -12.12 3.75 36.91
CA CYS A 521 -13.56 3.55 37.06
C CYS A 521 -13.87 2.06 36.89
N PRO A 522 -14.31 1.33 37.93
CA PRO A 522 -14.60 -0.10 37.83
C PRO A 522 -15.52 -0.51 36.67
N PRO A 523 -16.69 0.15 36.44
CA PRO A 523 -17.56 -0.22 35.32
C PRO A 523 -16.89 0.02 33.96
N CYS A 524 -16.30 1.19 33.72
CA CYS A 524 -15.63 1.47 32.44
C CYS A 524 -14.40 0.57 32.22
N HIS A 525 -13.69 0.20 33.28
CA HIS A 525 -12.56 -0.71 33.19
C HIS A 525 -13.00 -2.13 32.86
N ALA A 526 -14.11 -2.61 33.44
CA ALA A 526 -14.73 -3.88 33.09
C ALA A 526 -15.18 -3.90 31.63
N GLU A 527 -15.85 -2.85 31.15
CA GLU A 527 -16.26 -2.71 29.75
C GLU A 527 -15.07 -2.70 28.79
N ARG A 528 -14.01 -1.93 29.08
CA ARG A 528 -12.80 -1.92 28.23
C ARG A 528 -12.10 -3.28 28.21
N ARG A 529 -12.10 -4.01 29.33
CA ARG A 529 -11.57 -5.37 29.39
C ARG A 529 -12.42 -6.33 28.57
N LYS A 530 -13.75 -6.23 28.65
CA LYS A 530 -14.69 -7.01 27.83
C LYS A 530 -14.49 -6.71 26.35
N ALA A 531 -14.53 -5.45 25.94
CA ALA A 531 -14.31 -5.03 24.54
C ALA A 531 -12.95 -5.48 23.99
N ARG A 532 -11.87 -5.42 24.79
CA ARG A 532 -10.56 -5.98 24.39
C ARG A 532 -10.58 -7.50 24.28
N SER A 533 -11.32 -8.19 25.13
CA SER A 533 -11.46 -9.65 25.10
C SER A 533 -12.29 -10.08 23.88
N ASP A 534 -13.36 -9.36 23.58
CA ASP A 534 -14.22 -9.57 22.41
C ASP A 534 -13.44 -9.29 21.12
N ALA A 535 -12.73 -8.16 21.03
CA ALA A 535 -11.86 -7.87 19.89
C ALA A 535 -10.73 -8.90 19.70
N ASN A 536 -10.20 -9.46 20.80
CA ASN A 536 -9.23 -10.55 20.73
C ASN A 536 -9.88 -11.89 20.34
N ARG A 537 -11.14 -12.13 20.72
CA ARG A 537 -11.91 -13.30 20.33
C ARG A 537 -12.25 -13.26 18.85
N GLU A 538 -12.75 -12.14 18.35
CA GLU A 538 -12.98 -11.88 16.91
C GLU A 538 -11.70 -12.05 16.09
N ARG A 539 -10.55 -11.63 16.63
CA ARG A 539 -9.24 -11.86 15.99
C ARG A 539 -8.82 -13.33 15.95
N ARG A 540 -9.30 -14.16 16.89
CA ARG A 540 -8.96 -15.59 17.00
C ARG A 540 -9.90 -16.49 16.21
N ASP A 541 -11.17 -16.11 16.08
CA ASP A 541 -12.20 -16.90 15.41
C ASP A 541 -12.94 -16.07 14.36
N PRO A 542 -12.34 -15.86 13.18
CA PRO A 542 -12.99 -15.14 12.08
C PRO A 542 -14.04 -16.00 11.34
N THR A 543 -14.46 -17.13 11.92
CA THR A 543 -15.32 -18.14 11.28
C THR A 543 -16.77 -18.14 11.77
N GLN A 544 -17.18 -17.16 12.56
CA GLN A 544 -18.59 -16.90 12.86
C GLN A 544 -19.21 -15.88 11.91
#